data_AF-A0A7U7J3Q1-F1
#
_entry.id   AF-A0A7U7J3Q1-F1
#
_cell.length_a   1.000
_cell.length_b   1.000
_cell.length_c   1.000
_cell.angle_alpha   90.00
_cell.angle_beta   90.00
_cell.angle_gamma   90.00
#
_symmetry.space_group_name_H-M   'P 1'
#
loop_
_entity.id
_entity.type
_entity.pdbx_description
1 polymer ?
#
loop_
_entity_poly.entity_id
_entity_poly.type
_entity_poly.pdbx_seq_one_letter_code
_entity_poly.pdbx_strand_id
1 'polypeptide(L)' 'MTPAKLRLAQAAMGQPETRVGALCAELGITRQTLYRHVGPKGELRPDGEKLLAVRRRGPACG' A
#
# COMPACT_ATOMS: atom_id res chain seq x y z
N MET A 1 1.59 0.69 8.36
CA MET A 1 1.47 0.08 7.01
C MET A 1 2.67 -0.84 6.79
N THR A 2 2.51 -2.00 6.14
CA THR A 2 3.64 -2.91 5.80
C THR A 2 3.73 -3.10 4.28
N PRO A 3 4.87 -3.51 3.71
CA PRO A 3 5.01 -3.63 2.25
C PRO A 3 4.08 -4.71 1.67
N ALA A 4 3.77 -5.76 2.44
CA ALA A 4 2.78 -6.76 2.04
C ALA A 4 1.37 -6.16 1.96
N LYS A 5 0.94 -5.45 3.02
CA LYS A 5 -0.37 -4.76 3.05
C LYS A 5 -0.48 -3.72 1.94
N LEU A 6 0.61 -3.01 1.63
CA LEU A 6 0.65 -2.01 0.58
C LEU A 6 0.44 -2.62 -0.81
N ARG A 7 1.07 -3.76 -1.11
CA ARG A 7 0.87 -4.46 -2.39
C ARG A 7 -0.56 -4.97 -2.55
N LEU A 8 -1.15 -5.51 -1.48
CA LEU A 8 -2.55 -5.92 -1.46
C LEU A 8 -3.49 -4.74 -1.66
N ALA A 9 -3.25 -3.63 -0.96
CA ALA A 9 -3.99 -2.40 -1.13
C ALA A 9 -3.91 -1.84 -2.56
N GLN A 10 -2.73 -1.90 -3.17
CA GLN A 10 -2.50 -1.47 -4.56
C GLN A 10 -3.34 -2.28 -5.55
N ALA A 11 -3.33 -3.60 -5.41
CA ALA A 11 -4.10 -4.50 -6.27
C ALA A 11 -5.61 -4.30 -6.08
N ALA A 12 -6.07 -4.14 -4.83
CA ALA A 12 -7.48 -3.94 -4.53
C ALA A 12 -7.97 -2.57 -5.03
N MET A 13 -7.28 -1.47 -4.76
CA MET A 13 -7.71 -0.13 -5.18
C MET A 13 -7.82 0.04 -6.71
N GLY A 14 -7.12 -0.78 -7.49
CA GLY A 14 -7.26 -0.80 -8.95
C GLY A 14 -8.58 -1.41 -9.46
N GLN A 15 -9.36 -2.07 -8.58
CA GLN A 15 -10.63 -2.69 -8.93
C GLN A 15 -11.80 -1.74 -8.59
N PRO A 16 -12.71 -1.45 -9.54
CA PRO A 16 -13.81 -0.50 -9.33
C PRO A 16 -14.83 -0.97 -8.27
N GLU A 17 -14.88 -2.27 -8.00
CA GLU A 17 -15.78 -2.88 -7.01
C GLU A 17 -15.22 -2.81 -5.57
N THR A 18 -13.99 -2.35 -5.41
CA THR A 18 -13.31 -2.33 -4.11
C THR A 18 -13.97 -1.38 -3.13
N ARG A 19 -14.48 -1.96 -2.04
CA ARG A 19 -15.02 -1.21 -0.91
C ARG A 19 -13.89 -0.82 0.03
N VAL A 20 -13.47 0.44 -0.06
CA VAL A 20 -12.38 1.01 0.76
C VAL A 20 -12.54 0.73 2.26
N GLY A 21 -13.77 0.80 2.77
CA GLY A 21 -14.07 0.51 4.18
C GLY A 21 -13.76 -0.93 4.59
N ALA A 22 -14.17 -1.90 3.77
CA ALA A 22 -13.90 -3.31 4.01
C ALA A 22 -12.40 -3.61 3.87
N LEU A 23 -11.76 -3.08 2.82
CA LEU A 23 -10.32 -3.20 2.60
C LEU A 23 -9.51 -2.67 3.79
N CYS A 24 -9.89 -1.51 4.35
CA CYS A 24 -9.25 -0.95 5.54
C CYS A 24 -9.38 -1.87 6.76
N ALA A 25 -10.58 -2.46 6.97
CA ALA A 25 -10.84 -3.37 8.06
C ALA A 25 -10.03 -4.67 7.94
N GLU A 26 -10.00 -5.28 6.75
CA GLU A 26 -9.22 -6.49 6.49
C GLU A 26 -7.72 -6.27 6.64
N LEU A 27 -7.21 -5.14 6.15
CA LEU A 27 -5.80 -4.79 6.29
C LEU A 27 -5.45 -4.29 7.71
N GLY A 28 -6.44 -4.01 8.56
CA GLY A 28 -6.25 -3.42 9.88
C GLY A 28 -5.55 -2.06 9.82
N ILE A 29 -5.94 -1.20 8.88
CA ILE A 29 -5.41 0.15 8.70
C ILE A 29 -6.54 1.17 8.61
N THR A 30 -6.23 2.43 8.86
CA THR A 30 -7.19 3.53 8.66
C THR A 30 -7.25 3.95 7.20
N ARG A 31 -8.38 4.52 6.76
CA ARG A 31 -8.52 5.16 5.44
C ARG A 31 -7.46 6.22 5.20
N GLN A 32 -7.13 7.00 6.23
CA GLN A 32 -6.06 7.99 6.17
C GLN A 32 -4.71 7.34 5.84
N THR A 33 -4.38 6.23 6.50
CA THR A 33 -3.14 5.48 6.23
C THR A 33 -3.13 4.95 4.80
N LEU A 34 -4.25 4.37 4.36
CA LEU A 34 -4.40 3.86 3.00
C LEU A 34 -4.17 4.96 1.96
N TYR A 35 -4.87 6.10 2.08
CA TYR A 35 -4.77 7.21 1.12
C TYR A 35 -3.44 7.98 1.17
N ARG A 36 -2.65 7.90 2.24
CA ARG A 36 -1.28 8.43 2.23
C ARG A 36 -0.35 7.62 1.33
N HIS A 37 -0.59 6.31 1.18
CA HIS A 37 0.32 5.41 0.47
C HIS A 37 -0.19 4.96 -0.90
N VAL A 38 -1.52 4.90 -1.10
CA VAL A 38 -2.16 4.43 -2.33
C VAL A 38 -3.27 5.40 -2.74
N GLY A 39 -3.33 5.73 -4.02
CA GLY A 39 -4.40 6.52 -4.59
C GLY A 39 -5.61 5.68 -5.03
N PRO A 40 -6.71 6.33 -5.42
CA PRO A 40 -7.99 5.67 -5.69
C PRO A 40 -7.98 4.73 -6.91
N LYS A 41 -6.98 4.77 -7.79
CA LYS A 41 -6.83 3.82 -8.91
C LYS A 41 -5.74 2.77 -8.65
N GLY A 42 -5.26 2.67 -7.41
CA GLY A 42 -4.15 1.79 -7.06
C GLY A 42 -2.77 2.38 -7.39
N GLU A 43 -2.64 3.66 -7.73
CA GLU A 43 -1.34 4.28 -7.90
C GLU A 43 -0.61 4.42 -6.55
N LEU A 44 0.71 4.18 -6.54
CA LEU A 44 1.51 4.42 -5.34
C LEU A 44 1.75 5.92 -5.18
N ARG A 45 1.62 6.39 -3.94
CA ARG A 45 2.00 7.74 -3.53
C ARG A 45 3.42 7.75 -2.95
N PRO A 46 4.04 8.92 -2.75
CA PRO A 46 5.43 9.01 -2.27
C PRO A 46 5.72 8.20 -0.99
N ASP A 47 4.79 8.19 -0.03
CA ASP A 47 4.92 7.37 1.18
C ASP A 47 4.90 5.86 0.87
N GLY A 48 4.07 5.44 -0.08
CA GLY A 48 4.00 4.06 -0.57
C GLY A 48 5.26 3.64 -1.32
N GLU A 49 5.76 4.49 -2.21
CA GLU A 49 7.02 4.27 -2.93
C GLU A 49 8.20 4.12 -1.97
N LYS A 50 8.33 5.04 -1.00
CA LYS A 50 9.37 4.99 0.05
C LYS A 50 9.30 3.68 0.83
N LEU A 51 8.09 3.24 1.19
CA LEU A 51 7.88 2.02 1.96
C LEU A 51 8.31 0.76 1.18
N LEU A 52 8.11 0.72 -0.14
CA LEU A 52 8.62 -0.37 -0.99
C LEU A 52 10.11 -0.25 -1.30
N ALA A 53 10.64 0.97 -1.43
CA ALA A 53 12.05 1.23 -1.72
C ALA A 53 12.97 0.79 -0.58
N VAL A 54 12.52 0.86 0.67
CA VAL A 54 13.29 0.38 1.85
C VAL A 54 13.71 -1.10 1.70
N ARG A 55 12.95 -1.90 0.94
CA ARG A 55 13.24 -3.32 0.73
C ARG A 55 14.31 -3.60 -0.34
N ARG A 56 14.73 -2.59 -1.12
CA ARG A 56 15.88 -2.70 -2.04
C ARG A 56 17.24 -2.57 -1.34
N ARG A 57 17.28 -2.18 -0.07
CA ARG A 57 18.45 -2.39 0.78
C ARG A 57 18.37 -3.78 1.43
N GLY A 58 18.54 -4.82 0.62
CA GLY A 58 19.23 -6.01 1.13
C GLY A 58 20.71 -5.66 1.36
N PRO A 59 21.43 -6.34 2.26
CA PRO A 59 22.83 -6.02 2.49
C PRO A 59 23.58 -6.15 1.16
N ALA A 60 24.31 -5.11 0.79
CA ALA A 60 25.42 -5.30 -0.12
C ALA A 60 26.40 -6.22 0.61
N CYS A 61 26.30 -7.53 0.38
CA CYS A 61 27.42 -8.42 0.65
C CYS A 61 28.48 -8.09 -0.38
N GLY A 62 29.64 -7.68 0.12
CA GLY A 62 30.86 -7.48 -0.65
C GLY A 62 31.49 -8.77 -1.13
#